data_AF-A0A444VKW1-F1
#
_entry.id   AF-A0A444VKW1-F1
#
_cell.length_a   1.000
_cell.length_b   1.000
_cell.length_c   1.000
_cell.angle_alpha   90.00
_cell.angle_beta   90.00
_cell.angle_gamma   90.00
#
_symmetry.space_group_name_H-M   'P 1'
#
loop_
_entity.id
_entity.type
_entity.pdbx_description
1 polymer ?
#
loop_
_entity_poly.entity_id
_entity_poly.type
_entity_poly.pdbx_seq_one_letter_code
_entity_poly.pdbx_strand_id
1 'polypeptide(L)' 'MFKFLRSESKKTPLAHLDELFKQTISKLPVNEQIAYCQRLIESSKFQLTQQCPKKDSSYLKGLILAADDEIQKLSSITTD' A
#
# COMPACT_ATOMS: atom_id res chain seq x y z
N MET A 1 27.28 -6.55 25.38
CA MET A 1 26.67 -7.74 24.75
C MET A 1 25.19 -7.41 24.52
N PHE A 2 24.84 -6.87 23.35
CA PHE A 2 23.47 -6.46 23.05
C PHE A 2 22.66 -7.68 22.62
N LYS A 3 21.72 -8.09 23.47
CA LYS A 3 20.76 -9.14 23.15
C LYS A 3 19.78 -8.57 22.14
N PHE A 4 19.89 -9.00 20.89
CA PHE A 4 18.85 -8.80 19.90
C PHE A 4 17.59 -9.54 20.36
N LEU A 5 16.71 -8.83 21.05
CA LEU A 5 15.32 -9.23 21.21
C LEU A 5 14.75 -9.31 19.78
N ARG A 6 14.68 -10.52 19.24
CA ARG A 6 13.75 -10.81 18.14
C ARG A 6 12.38 -10.37 18.64
N SER A 7 11.90 -9.22 18.18
CA SER A 7 10.48 -8.95 18.25
C SER A 7 9.83 -10.04 17.41
N GLU A 8 9.16 -10.97 18.07
CA GLU A 8 8.17 -11.77 17.36
C GLU A 8 7.26 -10.78 16.64
N SER A 9 7.08 -10.98 15.34
CA SER A 9 6.16 -10.19 14.54
C SER A 9 4.76 -10.47 15.09
N LYS A 10 4.36 -9.68 16.09
CA LYS A 10 2.96 -9.59 16.49
C LYS A 10 2.22 -9.21 15.23
N LYS A 11 1.55 -10.19 14.61
CA LYS A 11 0.69 -9.97 13.46
C LYS A 11 -0.30 -8.91 13.91
N THR A 12 -0.12 -7.71 13.39
CA THR A 12 -1.00 -6.58 13.71
C THR A 12 -2.43 -7.04 13.42
N PRO A 13 -3.35 -6.98 14.40
CA PRO A 13 -4.72 -7.40 14.17
C PRO A 13 -5.31 -6.62 12.99
N LEU A 14 -6.08 -7.29 12.13
CA LEU A 14 -6.69 -6.67 10.95
C LEU A 14 -7.45 -5.37 11.33
N ALA A 15 -8.18 -5.39 12.43
CA ALA A 15 -8.89 -4.25 12.97
C ALA A 15 -8.00 -3.01 13.24
N HIS A 16 -6.73 -3.20 13.61
CA HIS A 16 -5.82 -2.08 13.82
C HIS A 16 -5.31 -1.49 12.51
N LEU A 17 -5.16 -2.33 11.46
CA LEU A 17 -4.85 -1.85 10.12
C LEU A 17 -6.02 -1.08 9.52
N ASP A 18 -7.25 -1.55 9.75
CA ASP A 18 -8.47 -0.86 9.34
C ASP A 18 -8.60 0.50 10.05
N GLU A 19 -8.32 0.55 11.35
CA GLU A 19 -8.29 1.79 12.14
C GLU A 19 -7.25 2.77 11.59
N LEU A 20 -6.02 2.30 11.33
CA LEU A 20 -4.95 3.11 10.74
C LEU A 20 -5.36 3.64 9.35
N PHE A 21 -5.95 2.80 8.50
CA PHE A 21 -6.43 3.21 7.19
C PHE A 21 -7.53 4.27 7.29
N LYS A 22 -8.51 4.06 8.19
CA LYS A 22 -9.57 5.02 8.50
C LYS A 22 -9.04 6.35 9.01
N GLN A 23 -7.91 6.34 9.70
CA GLN A 23 -7.32 7.55 10.29
C GLN A 23 -6.31 8.25 9.39
N THR A 24 -5.90 7.64 8.28
CA THR A 24 -4.86 8.15 7.39
C THR A 24 -5.42 8.50 6.01
N ILE A 25 -5.21 7.63 5.02
CA ILE A 25 -5.39 7.91 3.59
C ILE A 25 -6.86 8.15 3.26
N SER A 26 -7.77 7.40 3.89
CA SER A 26 -9.21 7.53 3.65
C SER A 26 -9.81 8.90 4.04
N LYS A 27 -9.09 9.71 4.83
CA LYS A 27 -9.52 11.07 5.18
C LYS A 27 -9.02 12.15 4.23
N LEU A 28 -8.11 11.80 3.32
CA LEU A 28 -7.57 12.76 2.37
C LEU A 28 -8.61 13.06 1.27
N PRO A 29 -8.56 14.23 0.63
CA PRO A 29 -9.34 14.49 -0.58
C PRO A 29 -9.13 13.41 -1.64
N VAL A 30 -10.15 13.12 -2.45
CA VAL A 30 -10.11 12.04 -3.47
C VAL A 30 -8.87 12.16 -4.38
N ASN A 31 -8.52 13.38 -4.80
CA ASN A 31 -7.33 13.62 -5.62
C ASN A 31 -6.03 13.24 -4.92
N GLU A 32 -5.92 13.46 -3.61
CA GLU A 32 -4.75 13.07 -2.82
C GLU A 32 -4.69 11.56 -2.60
N GLN A 33 -5.84 10.90 -2.44
CA GLN A 33 -5.92 9.44 -2.39
C GLN A 33 -5.47 8.81 -3.72
N ILE A 34 -5.91 9.37 -4.84
CA ILE A 34 -5.46 8.96 -6.19
C ILE A 34 -3.95 9.18 -6.34
N ALA A 35 -3.44 10.35 -5.95
CA ALA A 35 -2.00 10.66 -6.02
C ALA A 35 -1.16 9.70 -5.16
N TYR A 36 -1.67 9.31 -3.99
CA TYR A 36 -1.03 8.29 -3.17
C TYR A 36 -0.98 6.93 -3.90
N CYS A 37 -2.10 6.49 -4.47
CA CYS A 37 -2.15 5.21 -5.21
C CYS A 37 -1.20 5.23 -6.41
N GLN A 38 -1.11 6.34 -7.15
CA GLN A 38 -0.15 6.51 -8.25
C GLN A 38 1.30 6.37 -7.76
N ARG A 39 1.66 7.03 -6.66
CA ARG A 39 2.99 6.92 -6.05
C ARG A 39 3.29 5.51 -5.55
N LEU A 40 2.28 4.79 -5.06
CA LEU A 40 2.40 3.39 -4.66
C LEU A 40 2.70 2.48 -5.86
N ILE A 41 2.04 2.71 -7.00
CA ILE A 41 2.31 2.01 -8.26
C ILE A 41 3.73 2.30 -8.73
N GLU A 42 4.15 3.57 -8.77
CA GLU A 42 5.48 3.97 -9.22
C GLU A 42 6.59 3.34 -8.36
N SER A 43 6.46 3.44 -7.04
CA SER A 43 7.44 2.85 -6.11
C SER A 43 7.51 1.33 -6.24
N SER A 44 6.38 0.65 -6.43
CA SER A 44 6.33 -0.80 -6.63
C SER A 44 6.94 -1.22 -7.96
N LYS A 45 6.67 -0.49 -9.03
CA LYS A 45 7.31 -0.69 -10.34
C LYS A 45 8.82 -0.49 -10.23
N PHE A 46 9.27 0.57 -9.56
CA PHE A 46 10.69 0.81 -9.32
C PHE A 46 11.33 -0.33 -8.52
N GLN A 47 10.69 -0.82 -7.47
CA GLN A 47 11.21 -1.96 -6.70
C GLN A 47 11.30 -3.24 -7.54
N LEU A 48 10.36 -3.46 -8.46
CA LEU A 48 10.38 -4.60 -9.39
C LEU A 48 11.50 -4.49 -10.43
N THR A 49 11.94 -3.28 -10.81
CA THR A 49 13.08 -3.09 -11.73
C THR A 49 14.42 -3.21 -11.02
N GLN A 50 14.46 -2.94 -9.71
CA GLN A 50 15.61 -3.31 -8.87
C GLN A 50 15.67 -4.82 -8.70
N GLN A 51 16.80 -5.36 -8.22
CA GLN A 51 17.02 -6.81 -7.98
C GLN A 51 16.04 -7.38 -6.95
N CYS A 52 14.76 -7.46 -7.32
CA CYS A 52 13.65 -7.83 -6.49
C CYS A 52 13.68 -9.34 -6.27
N PRO A 53 13.71 -9.80 -5.01
CA PRO A 53 13.55 -11.22 -4.73
C PRO A 53 12.24 -11.74 -5.34
N LYS A 54 12.27 -12.92 -5.98
CA LYS A 54 11.08 -13.53 -6.59
C LYS A 54 9.89 -13.64 -5.62
N LYS A 55 10.18 -13.84 -4.33
CA LYS A 55 9.18 -13.88 -3.24
C LYS A 55 8.40 -12.58 -3.09
N ASP A 56 9.02 -11.44 -3.36
CA ASP A 56 8.43 -10.11 -3.17
C ASP A 56 7.79 -9.62 -4.48
N SER A 57 8.19 -10.18 -5.63
CA SER A 57 7.67 -9.80 -6.95
C SER A 57 6.15 -10.03 -7.07
N SER A 58 5.64 -11.15 -6.58
CA SER A 58 4.19 -11.42 -6.63
C SER A 58 3.40 -10.44 -5.76
N TYR A 59 3.95 -10.09 -4.59
CA TYR A 59 3.34 -9.12 -3.69
C TYR A 59 3.29 -7.73 -4.33
N LEU A 60 4.40 -7.27 -4.91
CA LEU A 60 4.46 -5.95 -5.57
C LEU A 60 3.53 -5.85 -6.77
N LYS A 61 3.41 -6.93 -7.57
CA LYS A 61 2.43 -6.97 -8.66
C LYS A 61 0.99 -6.89 -8.15
N GLY A 62 0.68 -7.61 -7.06
CA GLY A 62 -0.62 -7.51 -6.40
C GLY A 62 -0.91 -6.11 -5.87
N LEU A 63 0.10 -5.44 -5.31
CA LEU A 63 0.00 -4.06 -4.83
C LEU A 63 -0.31 -3.08 -5.96
N ILE A 64 0.33 -3.25 -7.13
CA ILE A 64 0.07 -2.45 -8.32
C ILE A 64 -1.37 -2.62 -8.79
N LEU A 65 -1.85 -3.86 -8.89
CA LEU A 65 -3.24 -4.13 -9.32
C LEU A 65 -4.26 -3.54 -8.34
N ALA A 66 -4.06 -3.74 -7.04
CA ALA A 66 -4.96 -3.20 -6.02
C ALA A 66 -5.00 -1.67 -6.02
N ALA A 67 -3.85 -1.01 -6.22
CA ALA A 67 -3.79 0.45 -6.32
C ALA A 67 -4.45 0.98 -7.61
N ASP A 68 -4.33 0.26 -8.73
CA ASP A 68 -4.96 0.62 -10.00
C ASP A 68 -6.49 0.50 -9.90
N ASP A 69 -6.99 -0.60 -9.33
CA ASP A 69 -8.41 -0.82 -9.06
C ASP A 69 -8.99 0.29 -8.16
N GLU A 70 -8.24 0.72 -7.15
CA GLU A 70 -8.67 1.79 -6.25
C GLU A 70 -8.74 3.14 -6.97
N ILE A 71 -7.78 3.44 -7.86
CA ILE A 71 -7.83 4.65 -8.70
C ILE A 71 -9.08 4.65 -9.57
N GLN A 72 -9.43 3.52 -10.19
CA GLN A 72 -10.64 3.43 -11.02
C GLN A 72 -11.91 3.72 -10.22
N LYS A 73 -12.02 3.15 -9.01
CA LYS A 73 -13.14 3.42 -8.09
C LYS A 73 -13.19 4.89 -7.68
N LEU A 74 -12.08 5.45 -7.22
CA LEU A 74 -12.01 6.84 -6.76
C LEU A 74 -12.31 7.83 -7.90
N SER A 75 -11.85 7.53 -9.12
CA SER A 75 -12.09 8.37 -10.29
C SER A 75 -13.57 8.40 -10.69
N SER A 76 -14.30 7.29 -10.50
CA SER A 76 -15.75 7.25 -10.74
C SER A 76 -16.55 8.15 -9.79
N ILE A 77 -16.01 8.47 -8.60
CA ILE A 77 -16.65 9.34 -7.60
C ILE A 77 -16.50 10.82 -7.97
N THR A 78 -15.45 11.19 -8.70
CA THR A 78 -15.15 12.59 -9.06
C THR A 78 -15.86 13.05 -10.35
N THR A 79 -16.69 12.20 -10.97
CA THR A 79 -17.33 12.48 -12.28
C THR A 79 -18.80 12.96 -12.16
N ASP A 80 -19.25 13.31 -10.95
CA ASP A 80 -20.51 14.04 -10.68
C ASP A 80 -20.23 15.51 -10.32
#